data_AF-A0A6V2GGS6-F1
#
_entry.id   AF-A0A6V2GGS6-F1
#
_cell.length_a   1.000
_cell.length_b   1.000
_cell.length_c   1.000
_cell.angle_alpha   90.00
_cell.angle_beta   90.00
_cell.angle_gamma   90.00
#
_symmetry.space_group_name_H-M   'P 1'
#
loop_
_entity.id
_entity.type
_entity.pdbx_description
1 polymer ?
#
loop_
_entity_poly.entity_id
_entity_poly.type
_entity_poly.pdbx_seq_one_letter_code
_entity_poly.pdbx_strand_id
1 'polypeptide(L)'
;MKALMPTQRCSSIFTLTIYITTFITTTSGFQYHSAIQSHHTPTTLPSFSLSNLFGVTLRHTKSKTTKSCVRLCSKSQDDDDDEDDDEDDEEAPAYGKRSLSWTRQYRRLLSYETARKSVMELGLRSKEEWDEYVSDGKVYHGPYLPNHPDEMYAEEWVSWDEFLGLMRPYDETRHMVQNVLCLRNMEQYYFFVNGDRKRAEGLRIPAKPHIVYSEKGWRGEDHFFGRE
;
A
#
# COMPACT_ATOMS: atom_id res chain seq x y z
N MET A 1 2.26 -15.91 -66.79
CA MET A 1 2.68 -16.74 -65.64
C MET A 1 2.47 -15.91 -64.38
N LYS A 2 1.44 -16.25 -63.60
CA LYS A 2 1.03 -15.58 -62.35
C LYS A 2 1.56 -16.42 -61.19
N ALA A 3 2.13 -15.78 -60.16
CA ALA A 3 2.31 -16.38 -58.85
C ALA A 3 1.93 -15.32 -57.79
N LEU A 4 0.74 -15.49 -57.23
CA LEU A 4 0.22 -14.79 -56.06
C LEU A 4 0.71 -15.55 -54.82
N MET A 5 1.26 -14.81 -53.86
CA MET A 5 1.68 -15.30 -52.55
C MET A 5 0.45 -15.62 -51.67
N PRO A 6 0.52 -16.64 -50.80
CA PRO A 6 -0.60 -17.08 -49.98
C PRO A 6 -0.74 -16.26 -48.68
N THR A 7 -1.97 -15.83 -48.41
CA THR A 7 -2.42 -15.26 -47.12
C THR A 7 -2.54 -16.35 -46.06
N GLN A 8 -1.83 -16.19 -44.94
CA GLN A 8 -1.99 -16.98 -43.72
C GLN A 8 -3.33 -16.64 -43.05
N ARG A 9 -4.23 -17.63 -42.96
CA ARG A 9 -5.46 -17.58 -42.15
C ARG A 9 -5.15 -18.19 -40.78
N CYS A 10 -5.15 -17.37 -39.73
CA CYS A 10 -5.26 -17.86 -38.36
C CYS A 10 -6.73 -18.23 -38.08
N SER A 11 -7.03 -19.50 -38.28
CA SER A 11 -8.22 -20.15 -37.72
C SER A 11 -7.88 -20.70 -36.33
N SER A 12 -8.87 -20.75 -35.44
CA SER A 12 -8.88 -21.43 -34.13
C SER A 12 -8.73 -20.52 -32.91
N ILE A 13 -9.86 -20.06 -32.37
CA ILE A 13 -10.33 -20.21 -30.98
C ILE A 13 -11.83 -19.89 -31.04
N PHE A 14 -12.65 -20.88 -31.36
CA PHE A 14 -14.11 -20.73 -31.43
C PHE A 14 -14.81 -22.03 -31.06
N THR A 15 -14.56 -22.56 -29.86
CA THR A 15 -15.35 -23.66 -29.29
C THR A 15 -15.25 -23.66 -27.76
N LEU A 16 -16.00 -22.79 -27.07
CA LEU A 16 -16.28 -22.95 -25.63
C LEU A 16 -17.55 -22.16 -25.20
N THR A 17 -18.61 -22.21 -25.99
CA THR A 17 -19.90 -21.54 -25.69
C THR A 17 -21.14 -22.43 -25.92
N ILE A 18 -21.02 -23.76 -25.80
CA ILE A 18 -22.15 -24.69 -25.99
C ILE A 18 -22.39 -25.58 -24.76
N TYR A 19 -22.43 -25.00 -23.55
CA TYR A 19 -22.87 -25.75 -22.36
C TYR A 19 -23.80 -24.97 -21.42
N ILE A 20 -24.40 -23.88 -21.89
CA ILE A 20 -25.37 -23.11 -21.12
C ILE A 20 -26.58 -22.85 -22.01
N THR A 21 -27.48 -23.82 -22.11
CA THR A 21 -28.95 -23.64 -22.31
C THR A 21 -29.60 -24.97 -22.68
N THR A 22 -29.90 -25.83 -21.71
CA THR A 22 -31.07 -26.73 -21.76
C THR A 22 -31.32 -27.30 -20.36
N PHE A 23 -32.06 -26.57 -19.52
CA PHE A 23 -33.01 -27.26 -18.65
C PHE A 23 -34.22 -26.34 -18.43
N ILE A 24 -35.33 -26.82 -18.96
CA ILE A 24 -36.57 -26.12 -19.21
C ILE A 24 -37.43 -26.12 -17.94
N THR A 25 -38.08 -24.98 -17.76
CA THR A 25 -39.29 -24.62 -16.99
C THR A 25 -40.19 -25.73 -16.42
N THR A 26 -40.81 -25.40 -15.27
CA THR A 26 -42.24 -25.56 -14.90
C THR A 26 -42.43 -26.30 -13.57
N THR A 27 -42.98 -25.62 -12.56
CA THR A 27 -44.20 -26.03 -11.84
C THR A 27 -44.61 -24.97 -10.80
N SER A 28 -45.81 -24.42 -11.03
CA SER A 28 -46.86 -24.01 -10.09
C SER A 28 -46.49 -23.57 -8.67
N GLY A 29 -47.00 -22.39 -8.31
CA GLY A 29 -47.11 -21.94 -6.93
C GLY A 29 -48.03 -22.80 -6.07
N PHE A 30 -47.77 -22.74 -4.77
CA PHE A 30 -48.74 -23.00 -3.71
C PHE A 30 -48.41 -22.07 -2.55
N GLN A 31 -49.34 -21.18 -2.24
CA GLN A 31 -49.42 -20.54 -0.94
C GLN A 31 -49.74 -21.61 0.10
N TYR A 32 -48.97 -21.67 1.18
CA TYR A 32 -49.45 -22.20 2.44
C TYR A 32 -49.02 -21.32 3.60
N HIS A 33 -49.94 -21.25 4.53
CA HIS A 33 -50.11 -20.33 5.62
C HIS A 33 -49.37 -20.83 6.88
N SER A 34 -49.32 -19.94 7.88
CA SER A 34 -49.20 -20.22 9.33
C SER A 34 -47.87 -20.74 9.90
N ALA A 35 -47.23 -19.84 10.66
CA ALA A 35 -46.98 -19.94 12.10
C ALA A 35 -46.72 -21.33 12.71
N ILE A 36 -45.60 -21.46 13.44
CA ILE A 36 -45.55 -22.01 14.81
C ILE A 36 -44.27 -21.50 15.48
N GLN A 37 -44.45 -20.85 16.63
CA GLN A 37 -43.44 -20.59 17.65
C GLN A 37 -42.90 -21.90 18.21
N SER A 38 -41.62 -21.98 18.54
CA SER A 38 -41.22 -22.68 19.78
C SER A 38 -39.76 -22.41 20.13
N HIS A 39 -39.64 -21.67 21.22
CA HIS A 39 -38.48 -21.61 22.10
C HIS A 39 -37.90 -23.00 22.39
N HIS A 40 -36.59 -23.11 22.37
CA HIS A 40 -35.87 -24.07 23.21
C HIS A 40 -34.49 -23.51 23.54
N THR A 41 -34.23 -23.60 24.83
CA THR A 41 -33.18 -23.01 25.66
C THR A 41 -31.85 -23.76 25.53
N PRO A 42 -30.73 -23.14 25.98
CA PRO A 42 -29.39 -23.70 25.88
C PRO A 42 -29.18 -24.95 26.75
N THR A 43 -28.45 -25.91 26.19
CA THR A 43 -28.05 -27.17 26.83
C THR A 43 -27.00 -26.92 27.92
N THR A 44 -27.43 -27.12 29.16
CA THR A 44 -26.63 -27.28 30.38
C THR A 44 -25.81 -28.57 30.30
N LEU A 45 -24.49 -28.48 30.45
CA LEU A 45 -23.63 -29.64 30.75
C LEU A 45 -23.45 -29.77 32.27
N PRO A 46 -23.31 -31.01 32.78
CA PRO A 46 -23.36 -31.32 34.20
C PRO A 46 -22.08 -30.93 34.95
N SER A 47 -22.30 -30.51 36.20
CA SER A 47 -21.31 -30.33 37.25
C SER A 47 -20.61 -31.65 37.61
N PHE A 48 -19.28 -31.65 37.59
CA PHE A 48 -18.48 -32.63 38.31
C PHE A 48 -17.69 -31.92 39.42
N SER A 49 -17.97 -32.34 40.64
CA SER A 49 -17.39 -31.85 41.90
C SER A 49 -16.23 -32.74 42.34
N LEU A 50 -15.10 -32.08 42.64
CA LEU A 50 -14.10 -32.31 43.70
C LEU A 50 -13.63 -33.76 43.93
N SER A 51 -12.33 -34.08 43.98
CA SER A 51 -11.35 -33.54 44.94
C SER A 51 -10.00 -34.28 44.83
N ASN A 52 -8.94 -33.59 45.26
CA ASN A 52 -7.62 -34.10 45.68
C ASN A 52 -6.72 -34.68 44.56
N LEU A 53 -5.43 -34.39 44.49
CA LEU A 53 -4.42 -34.35 45.55
C LEU A 53 -3.19 -33.56 45.02
N PHE A 54 -2.30 -33.16 45.93
CA PHE A 54 -0.97 -32.56 45.72
C PHE A 54 -0.87 -31.04 45.79
N GLY A 55 -0.67 -30.60 47.03
CA GLY A 55 0.01 -29.35 47.31
C GLY A 55 1.48 -29.41 46.89
N VAL A 56 1.90 -28.38 46.17
CA VAL A 56 3.27 -27.90 46.15
C VAL A 56 3.21 -26.40 46.36
N THR A 57 3.73 -25.95 47.49
CA THR A 57 3.81 -24.54 47.87
C THR A 57 4.91 -23.85 47.08
N LEU A 58 4.54 -23.12 46.02
CA LEU A 58 5.46 -22.22 45.32
C LEU A 58 5.50 -20.86 46.04
N ARG A 59 6.61 -20.64 46.74
CA ARG A 59 6.98 -19.36 47.35
C ARG A 59 7.15 -18.33 46.23
N HIS A 60 6.44 -17.21 46.34
CA HIS A 60 6.67 -16.06 45.50
C HIS A 60 7.94 -15.34 45.96
N THR A 61 9.04 -15.52 45.25
CA THR A 61 10.18 -14.60 45.32
C THR A 61 9.96 -13.50 44.29
N LYS A 62 9.77 -12.27 44.76
CA LYS A 62 9.78 -11.08 43.91
C LYS A 62 11.20 -10.89 43.36
N SER A 63 11.48 -11.39 42.17
CA SER A 63 12.66 -10.98 41.41
C SER A 63 12.40 -9.62 40.77
N LYS A 64 12.99 -8.58 41.35
CA LYS A 64 13.21 -7.30 40.65
C LYS A 64 14.27 -7.56 39.59
N THR A 65 13.86 -7.99 38.41
CA THR A 65 14.76 -8.05 37.25
C THR A 65 14.82 -6.64 36.66
N THR A 66 15.81 -5.88 37.08
CA THR A 66 16.24 -4.67 36.37
C THR A 66 16.58 -5.08 34.94
N LYS A 67 15.79 -4.62 33.96
CA LYS A 67 16.19 -4.68 32.55
C LYS A 67 17.42 -3.79 32.40
N SER A 68 18.59 -4.40 32.55
CA SER A 68 19.86 -3.86 32.09
C SER A 68 19.72 -3.63 30.60
N CYS A 69 19.71 -2.38 30.17
CA CYS A 69 19.83 -2.02 28.77
C CYS A 69 21.22 -2.51 28.32
N VAL A 70 21.24 -3.60 27.57
CA VAL A 70 22.46 -4.09 26.95
C VAL A 70 22.91 -3.04 25.95
N ARG A 71 23.96 -2.31 26.32
CA ARG A 71 24.73 -1.46 25.43
C ARG A 71 25.53 -2.40 24.52
N LEU A 72 24.94 -2.83 23.41
CA LEU A 72 25.68 -3.48 22.33
C LEU A 72 26.37 -2.39 21.51
N CYS A 73 27.51 -1.93 22.03
CA CYS A 73 28.51 -1.25 21.24
C CYS A 73 29.56 -2.31 20.91
N SER A 74 29.31 -3.08 19.85
CA SER A 74 30.34 -3.92 19.24
C SER A 74 31.09 -3.04 18.27
N LYS A 75 32.25 -2.54 18.72
CA LYS A 75 33.31 -2.14 17.82
C LYS A 75 33.79 -3.41 17.12
N SER A 76 33.45 -3.56 15.85
CA SER A 76 34.24 -4.34 14.90
C SER A 76 35.01 -3.31 14.10
N GLN A 77 36.31 -3.23 14.37
CA GLN A 77 37.28 -2.68 13.43
C GLN A 77 37.49 -3.77 12.40
N ASP A 78 36.99 -3.57 11.19
CA ASP A 78 37.58 -4.14 10.00
C ASP A 78 37.79 -2.94 9.08
N ASP A 79 39.07 -2.72 8.79
CA ASP A 79 39.60 -1.71 7.91
C ASP A 79 39.30 -2.16 6.47
N ASP A 80 38.37 -1.48 5.80
CA ASP A 80 38.26 -1.48 4.35
C ASP A 80 38.50 -0.02 3.91
N ASP A 81 39.68 0.20 3.36
CA ASP A 81 40.09 1.42 2.66
C ASP A 81 39.25 1.56 1.37
N ASP A 82 38.06 2.14 1.49
CA ASP A 82 37.36 2.71 0.34
C ASP A 82 37.81 4.16 0.19
N GLU A 83 38.77 4.37 -0.72
CA GLU A 83 39.01 5.67 -1.36
C GLU A 83 37.75 6.03 -2.17
N ASP A 84 36.73 6.57 -1.50
CA ASP A 84 35.58 7.15 -2.18
C ASP A 84 35.89 8.59 -2.57
N ASP A 85 35.97 8.78 -3.89
CA ASP A 85 36.03 10.03 -4.63
C ASP A 85 35.30 11.18 -3.91
N ASP A 86 36.05 12.26 -3.62
CA ASP A 86 35.50 13.56 -3.29
C ASP A 86 34.78 14.15 -4.54
N GLU A 87 33.68 13.54 -4.98
CA GLU A 87 32.67 14.25 -5.76
C GLU A 87 31.90 15.16 -4.79
N ASP A 88 31.69 16.41 -5.20
CA ASP A 88 30.97 17.45 -4.46
C ASP A 88 29.52 17.01 -4.13
N ASP A 89 29.36 16.13 -3.14
CA ASP A 89 28.08 15.70 -2.59
C ASP A 89 27.55 16.84 -1.73
N GLU A 90 26.46 17.47 -2.18
CA GLU A 90 25.71 18.41 -1.35
C GLU A 90 25.25 17.70 -0.06
N GLU A 91 26.02 17.85 1.02
CA GLU A 91 25.81 17.13 2.28
C GLU A 91 24.41 17.42 2.82
N ALA A 92 23.53 16.43 2.74
CA ALA A 92 22.14 16.64 3.11
C ALA A 92 22.00 17.10 4.56
N PRO A 93 21.05 18.01 4.81
CA PRO A 93 20.94 18.69 6.09
C PRO A 93 20.59 17.71 7.21
N ALA A 94 21.03 18.08 8.42
CA ALA A 94 20.66 17.37 9.62
C ALA A 94 19.15 17.49 9.87
N TYR A 95 18.56 16.43 10.42
CA TYR A 95 17.14 16.43 10.76
C TYR A 95 16.86 17.30 11.99
N GLY A 96 16.21 18.46 11.79
CA GLY A 96 15.88 19.42 12.85
C GLY A 96 17.09 19.78 13.74
N LYS A 97 17.04 19.37 15.02
CA LYS A 97 18.10 19.62 16.02
C LYS A 97 19.03 18.43 16.28
N ARG A 98 18.95 17.37 15.46
CA ARG A 98 19.76 16.15 15.61
C ARG A 98 21.13 16.32 14.94
N SER A 99 22.08 15.43 15.26
CA SER A 99 23.38 15.41 14.59
C SER A 99 23.28 14.74 13.21
N LEU A 100 24.14 15.15 12.27
CA LEU A 100 24.23 14.54 10.93
C LEU A 100 24.44 13.02 10.99
N SER A 101 25.33 12.56 11.87
CA SER A 101 25.56 11.13 12.10
C SER A 101 24.30 10.37 12.52
N TRP A 102 23.47 10.96 13.38
CA TRP A 102 22.20 10.34 13.79
C TRP A 102 21.22 10.26 12.63
N THR A 103 21.10 11.33 11.82
CA THR A 103 20.24 11.35 10.64
C THR A 103 20.66 10.31 9.62
N ARG A 104 21.97 10.19 9.32
CA ARG A 104 22.51 9.15 8.42
C ARG A 104 22.19 7.75 8.92
N GLN A 105 22.43 7.48 10.21
CA GLN A 105 22.15 6.17 10.79
C GLN A 105 20.66 5.85 10.75
N TYR A 106 19.80 6.84 10.97
CA TYR A 106 18.36 6.68 10.88
C TYR A 106 17.90 6.36 9.45
N ARG A 107 18.39 7.08 8.42
CA ARG A 107 18.07 6.78 7.01
C ARG A 107 18.47 5.36 6.61
N ARG A 108 19.61 4.87 7.09
CA ARG A 108 20.05 3.47 6.87
C ARG A 108 19.11 2.44 7.50
N LEU A 109 18.55 2.75 8.67
CA LEU A 109 17.61 1.87 9.38
C LEU A 109 16.20 1.92 8.79
N LEU A 110 15.77 3.10 8.34
CA LEU A 110 14.47 3.35 7.76
C LEU A 110 14.63 4.15 6.47
N SER A 111 14.74 3.43 5.36
CA SER A 111 14.80 4.04 4.02
C SER A 111 13.47 4.72 3.66
N TYR A 112 13.53 5.71 2.76
CA TYR A 112 12.33 6.42 2.29
C TYR A 112 11.27 5.47 1.76
N GLU A 113 11.64 4.47 0.95
CA GLU A 113 10.70 3.48 0.43
C GLU A 113 10.00 2.69 1.52
N THR A 114 10.72 2.32 2.58
CA THR A 114 10.18 1.56 3.71
C THR A 114 9.21 2.41 4.50
N ALA A 115 9.60 3.66 4.82
CA ALA A 115 8.73 4.63 5.48
C ALA A 115 7.46 4.85 4.66
N ARG A 116 7.60 5.12 3.36
CA ARG A 116 6.49 5.36 2.43
C ARG A 116 5.51 4.18 2.38
N LYS A 117 5.99 2.94 2.32
CA LYS A 117 5.12 1.75 2.35
C LYS A 117 4.28 1.70 3.61
N SER A 118 4.89 1.96 4.78
CA SER A 118 4.14 2.03 6.05
C SER A 118 3.10 3.15 6.06
N VAL A 119 3.42 4.32 5.51
CA VAL A 119 2.47 5.44 5.43
C VAL A 119 1.31 5.14 4.48
N MET A 120 1.58 4.48 3.36
CA MET A 120 0.54 4.05 2.42
C MET A 120 -0.42 3.03 3.05
N GLU A 121 0.05 2.17 3.95
CA GLU A 121 -0.80 1.23 4.70
C GLU A 121 -1.73 1.93 5.69
N LEU A 122 -1.36 3.12 6.20
CA LEU A 122 -2.21 3.93 7.07
C LEU A 122 -3.38 4.58 6.31
N GLY A 123 -3.25 4.77 4.99
CA GLY A 123 -4.32 5.30 4.14
C GLY A 123 -4.68 6.76 4.43
N LEU A 124 -3.72 7.55 4.93
CA LEU A 124 -3.87 8.98 5.18
C LEU A 124 -4.04 9.75 3.87
N ARG A 125 -4.96 10.71 3.85
CA ARG A 125 -5.40 11.40 2.63
C ARG A 125 -4.86 12.82 2.47
N SER A 126 -4.31 13.39 3.52
CA SER A 126 -3.78 14.75 3.47
C SER A 126 -2.67 14.97 4.50
N LYS A 127 -1.95 16.08 4.33
CA LYS A 127 -0.95 16.52 5.29
C LYS A 127 -1.57 16.82 6.65
N GLU A 128 -2.78 17.38 6.67
CA GLU A 128 -3.49 17.68 7.92
C GLU A 128 -3.80 16.39 8.69
N GLU A 129 -4.24 15.33 8.00
CA GLU A 129 -4.43 14.01 8.63
C GLU A 129 -3.11 13.42 9.15
N TRP A 130 -2.00 13.66 8.45
CA TRP A 130 -0.66 13.29 8.93
C TRP A 130 -0.29 14.04 10.20
N ASP A 131 -0.47 15.36 10.24
CA ASP A 131 -0.15 16.19 11.39
C ASP A 131 -1.00 15.80 12.61
N GLU A 132 -2.29 15.51 12.41
CA GLU A 132 -3.17 14.96 13.44
C GLU A 132 -2.68 13.58 13.93
N TYR A 133 -2.31 12.68 13.01
CA TYR A 133 -1.77 11.36 13.34
C TYR A 133 -0.49 11.45 14.20
N VAL A 134 0.41 12.36 13.85
CA VAL A 134 1.65 12.63 14.61
C VAL A 134 1.33 13.25 15.97
N SER A 135 0.41 14.22 16.02
CA SER A 135 0.00 14.91 17.26
C SER A 135 -0.71 14.00 18.25
N ASP A 136 -1.52 13.06 17.77
CA ASP A 136 -2.19 12.04 18.58
C ASP A 136 -1.21 11.08 19.27
N GLY A 137 0.08 11.16 18.94
CA GLY A 137 1.09 10.23 19.43
C GLY A 137 0.89 8.82 18.89
N LYS A 138 0.14 8.65 17.78
CA LYS A 138 -0.09 7.34 17.15
C LYS A 138 1.11 6.84 16.33
N VAL A 139 2.26 7.49 16.46
CA VAL A 139 3.60 7.17 15.89
C VAL A 139 4.06 5.72 16.16
N TYR A 140 3.29 4.92 16.91
CA TYR A 140 3.64 3.59 17.40
C TYR A 140 3.22 2.40 16.52
N HIS A 141 2.67 2.61 15.33
CA HIS A 141 2.22 1.50 14.47
C HIS A 141 3.26 1.01 13.44
N GLY A 142 4.56 1.22 13.67
CA GLY A 142 5.64 0.73 12.80
C GLY A 142 7.06 1.06 13.31
N PRO A 143 8.12 0.87 12.49
CA PRO A 143 9.40 1.52 12.76
C PRO A 143 9.14 3.02 12.90
N TYR A 144 9.66 3.64 13.97
CA TYR A 144 9.43 5.04 14.33
C TYR A 144 9.43 5.92 13.09
N LEU A 145 8.27 6.39 12.60
CA LEU A 145 8.20 7.30 11.45
C LEU A 145 8.67 8.69 11.90
N PRO A 146 9.44 9.42 11.07
CA PRO A 146 9.87 10.76 11.43
C PRO A 146 8.67 11.71 11.36
N ASN A 147 8.58 12.67 12.28
CA ASN A 147 7.50 13.65 12.30
C ASN A 147 7.49 14.52 11.02
N HIS A 148 8.67 14.89 10.55
CA HIS A 148 8.90 15.69 9.34
C HIS A 148 9.65 14.84 8.30
N PRO A 149 8.96 13.96 7.57
CA PRO A 149 9.59 13.10 6.58
C PRO A 149 10.21 13.89 5.43
N ASP A 150 9.69 15.08 5.14
CA ASP A 150 10.23 16.06 4.18
C ASP A 150 11.64 16.54 4.54
N GLU A 151 11.90 16.78 5.83
CA GLU A 151 13.25 17.11 6.30
C GLU A 151 14.15 15.86 6.38
N MET A 152 13.59 14.73 6.83
CA MET A 152 14.36 13.51 7.01
C MET A 152 14.90 12.99 5.68
N TYR A 153 14.07 13.00 4.65
CA TYR A 153 14.38 12.43 3.33
C TYR A 153 14.55 13.50 2.26
N ALA A 154 15.06 14.68 2.61
CA ALA A 154 15.15 15.84 1.70
C ALA A 154 15.78 15.52 0.32
N GLU A 155 16.72 14.58 0.25
CA GLU A 155 17.35 14.11 -0.99
C GLU A 155 16.38 13.34 -1.91
N GLU A 156 15.52 12.51 -1.33
CA GLU A 156 14.58 11.62 -2.04
C GLU A 156 13.14 12.18 -2.06
N TRP A 157 12.91 13.30 -1.38
CA TRP A 157 11.59 13.85 -1.15
C TRP A 157 11.08 14.58 -2.38
N VAL A 158 9.99 14.08 -2.96
CA VAL A 158 9.32 14.73 -4.10
C VAL A 158 8.16 15.60 -3.65
N SER A 159 7.20 15.02 -2.91
CA SER A 159 6.01 15.73 -2.45
C SER A 159 5.23 14.92 -1.42
N TRP A 160 4.38 15.61 -0.65
CA TRP A 160 3.45 14.98 0.28
C TRP A 160 2.51 14.00 -0.41
N ASP A 161 1.98 14.33 -1.60
CA ASP A 161 1.09 13.44 -2.35
C ASP A 161 1.74 12.10 -2.69
N GLU A 162 3.04 12.12 -2.97
CA GLU A 162 3.79 10.92 -3.32
C GLU A 162 4.11 10.08 -2.09
N PHE A 163 4.54 10.73 -0.99
CA PHE A 163 4.87 10.07 0.27
C PHE A 163 3.65 9.44 0.94
N LEU A 164 2.51 10.15 0.97
CA LEU A 164 1.23 9.62 1.43
C LEU A 164 0.65 8.59 0.44
N GLY A 165 1.19 8.53 -0.78
CA GLY A 165 0.74 7.63 -1.82
C GLY A 165 -0.66 7.95 -2.34
N LEU A 166 -1.05 9.23 -2.36
CA LEU A 166 -2.30 9.71 -2.92
C LEU A 166 -2.32 9.57 -4.45
N MET A 167 -1.16 9.78 -5.07
CA MET A 167 -1.00 9.81 -6.51
C MET A 167 0.22 9.04 -6.96
N ARG A 168 0.11 8.40 -8.13
CA ARG A 168 1.25 7.78 -8.80
C ARG A 168 2.14 8.83 -9.46
N PRO A 169 3.44 8.54 -9.64
CA PRO A 169 4.33 9.41 -10.40
C PRO A 169 3.88 9.49 -11.87
N TYR A 170 4.29 10.55 -12.57
CA TYR A 170 3.82 10.86 -13.93
C TYR A 170 4.03 9.69 -14.89
N ASP A 171 5.24 9.12 -14.92
CA ASP A 171 5.60 8.06 -15.86
C ASP A 171 4.80 6.77 -15.63
N GLU A 172 4.59 6.39 -14.37
CA GLU A 172 3.73 5.24 -14.03
C GLU A 172 2.28 5.48 -14.44
N THR A 173 1.74 6.68 -14.16
CA THR A 173 0.37 7.04 -14.52
C THR A 173 0.19 7.02 -16.04
N ARG A 174 1.14 7.61 -16.78
CA ARG A 174 1.16 7.58 -18.25
C ARG A 174 1.14 6.14 -18.77
N HIS A 175 2.05 5.29 -18.29
CA HIS A 175 2.11 3.88 -18.69
C HIS A 175 0.81 3.14 -18.38
N MET A 176 0.21 3.38 -17.22
CA MET A 176 -1.08 2.80 -16.82
C MET A 176 -2.21 3.25 -17.75
N VAL A 177 -2.30 4.54 -18.04
CA VAL A 177 -3.33 5.12 -18.91
C VAL A 177 -3.22 4.57 -20.34
N GLN A 178 -2.00 4.42 -20.85
CA GLN A 178 -1.74 3.95 -22.21
C GLN A 178 -1.89 2.44 -22.38
N ASN A 179 -1.34 1.65 -21.46
CA ASN A 179 -1.18 0.20 -21.64
C ASN A 179 -2.24 -0.63 -20.92
N VAL A 180 -2.77 -0.13 -19.79
CA VAL A 180 -3.76 -0.87 -18.99
C VAL A 180 -5.17 -0.38 -19.30
N LEU A 181 -5.36 0.94 -19.31
CA LEU A 181 -6.67 1.54 -19.55
C LEU A 181 -6.92 1.84 -21.04
N CYS A 182 -5.86 1.88 -21.85
CA CYS A 182 -5.90 2.15 -23.29
C CYS A 182 -6.68 3.42 -23.66
N LEU A 183 -6.64 4.44 -22.81
CA LEU A 183 -7.33 5.71 -23.03
C LEU A 183 -6.54 6.53 -24.07
N ARG A 184 -7.24 7.11 -25.04
CA ARG A 184 -6.61 7.82 -26.17
C ARG A 184 -6.75 9.34 -26.11
N ASN A 185 -7.65 9.85 -25.28
CA ASN A 185 -7.90 11.29 -25.17
C ASN A 185 -8.40 11.70 -23.77
N MET A 186 -8.40 13.02 -23.53
CA MET A 186 -8.85 13.60 -22.26
C MET A 186 -10.34 13.36 -22.00
N GLU A 187 -11.19 13.32 -23.03
CA GLU A 187 -12.62 13.07 -22.86
C GLU A 187 -12.89 11.69 -22.26
N GLN A 188 -12.27 10.65 -22.82
CA GLN A 188 -12.31 9.29 -22.31
C GLN A 188 -11.71 9.20 -20.90
N TYR A 189 -10.61 9.92 -20.67
CA TYR A 189 -9.98 9.97 -19.36
C TYR A 189 -10.89 10.58 -18.30
N TYR A 190 -11.48 11.75 -18.57
CA TYR A 190 -12.42 12.39 -17.64
C TYR A 190 -13.68 11.56 -17.45
N PHE A 191 -14.19 10.92 -18.52
CA PHE A 191 -15.33 10.01 -18.40
C PHE A 191 -15.00 8.84 -17.47
N PHE A 192 -13.82 8.23 -17.60
CA PHE A 192 -13.36 7.17 -16.72
C PHE A 192 -13.22 7.64 -15.27
N VAL A 193 -12.52 8.75 -15.02
CA VAL A 193 -12.25 9.22 -13.66
C VAL A 193 -13.52 9.70 -12.96
N ASN A 194 -14.41 10.40 -13.68
CA ASN A 194 -15.65 10.90 -13.12
C ASN A 194 -16.73 9.81 -13.00
N GLY A 195 -16.76 8.86 -13.94
CA GLY A 195 -17.70 7.74 -13.93
C GLY A 195 -17.40 6.75 -12.80
N ASP A 196 -16.14 6.33 -12.68
CA ASP A 196 -15.71 5.29 -11.73
C ASP A 196 -14.71 5.84 -10.69
N ARG A 197 -15.15 6.83 -9.89
CA ARG A 197 -14.28 7.50 -8.89
C ARG A 197 -13.54 6.54 -7.96
N LYS A 198 -14.20 5.48 -7.49
CA LYS A 198 -13.59 4.46 -6.61
C LYS A 198 -12.47 3.70 -7.31
N ARG A 199 -12.64 3.39 -8.59
CA ARG A 199 -11.61 2.73 -9.39
C ARG A 199 -10.44 3.68 -9.65
N ALA A 200 -10.72 4.93 -9.98
CA ALA A 200 -9.69 5.95 -10.17
C ALA A 200 -8.87 6.20 -8.90
N GLU A 201 -9.53 6.26 -7.73
CA GLU A 201 -8.89 6.36 -6.41
C GLU A 201 -8.02 5.11 -6.12
N GLY A 202 -8.56 3.90 -6.35
CA GLY A 202 -7.80 2.67 -6.17
C GLY A 202 -6.58 2.54 -7.11
N LEU A 203 -6.66 3.13 -8.31
CA LEU A 203 -5.53 3.20 -9.23
C LEU A 203 -4.58 4.37 -8.92
N ARG A 204 -4.96 5.29 -8.03
CA ARG A 204 -4.24 6.52 -7.66
C ARG A 204 -3.95 7.43 -8.86
N ILE A 205 -4.95 7.54 -9.73
CA ILE A 205 -4.90 8.35 -10.94
C ILE A 205 -5.49 9.73 -10.64
N PRO A 206 -4.80 10.83 -10.99
CA PRO A 206 -5.30 12.18 -10.73
C PRO A 206 -6.50 12.54 -11.58
N ALA A 207 -7.46 13.26 -11.00
CA ALA A 207 -8.58 13.80 -11.77
C ALA A 207 -8.13 14.80 -12.84
N LYS A 208 -7.15 15.65 -12.53
CA LYS A 208 -6.62 16.67 -13.44
C LYS A 208 -5.10 16.50 -13.61
N PRO A 209 -4.64 15.64 -14.54
CA PRO A 209 -3.23 15.30 -14.65
C PRO A 209 -2.35 16.50 -15.04
N HIS A 210 -2.85 17.42 -15.88
CA HIS A 210 -2.11 18.61 -16.31
C HIS A 210 -1.76 19.58 -15.17
N ILE A 211 -2.56 19.62 -14.09
CA ILE A 211 -2.26 20.45 -12.91
C ILE A 211 -1.28 19.72 -12.01
N VAL A 212 -1.61 18.47 -11.67
CA VAL A 212 -0.83 17.65 -10.72
C VAL A 212 0.59 17.43 -11.22
N TYR A 213 0.76 17.17 -12.51
CA TYR A 213 2.07 16.88 -13.10
C TYR A 213 2.72 18.08 -13.77
N SER A 214 2.13 19.28 -13.66
CA SER A 214 2.66 20.51 -14.29
C SER A 214 4.16 20.71 -14.01
N GLU A 215 4.56 20.55 -12.75
CA GLU A 215 5.96 20.65 -12.30
C GLU A 215 6.67 19.29 -12.21
N LYS A 216 5.93 18.18 -12.38
CA LYS A 216 6.41 16.80 -12.24
C LYS A 216 6.57 16.09 -13.59
N GLY A 217 6.97 16.82 -14.62
CA GLY A 217 7.31 16.26 -15.94
C GLY A 217 6.19 16.22 -16.97
N TRP A 218 5.10 16.99 -16.80
CA TRP A 218 4.05 17.10 -17.82
C TRP A 218 4.56 17.72 -19.12
N ARG A 219 4.56 16.93 -20.21
CA ARG A 219 4.99 17.38 -21.55
C ARG A 219 3.84 17.75 -22.49
N GLY A 220 2.60 17.59 -22.03
CA GLY A 220 1.40 17.77 -22.84
C GLY A 220 0.57 16.50 -22.99
N GLU A 221 -0.63 16.67 -23.54
CA GLU A 221 -1.60 15.58 -23.68
C GLU A 221 -1.14 14.52 -24.68
N ASP A 222 -0.49 14.93 -25.77
CA ASP A 222 -0.06 13.99 -26.80
C ASP A 222 0.98 13.00 -26.27
N HIS A 223 1.95 13.50 -25.51
CA HIS A 223 2.90 12.64 -24.80
C HIS A 223 2.20 11.76 -23.75
N PHE A 224 1.23 12.30 -23.02
CA PHE A 224 0.49 11.56 -21.98
C PHE A 224 -0.35 10.41 -22.56
N PHE A 225 -0.95 10.56 -23.74
CA PHE A 225 -1.75 9.51 -24.39
C PHE A 225 -0.97 8.68 -25.42
N GLY A 226 0.28 9.03 -25.72
CA GLY A 226 1.10 8.33 -26.70
C GLY A 226 0.65 8.59 -28.14
N ARG A 227 0.28 9.85 -28.43
CA ARG A 227 -0.09 10.33 -29.78
C ARG A 227 1.07 11.00 -30.51
N GLU A 228 2.27 10.96 -29.94
CA GLU A 228 3.53 11.40 -30.55
C GLU A 228 4.00 10.45 -31.66
#